data_AF-A0A969JNB7-F1
#
_entry.id   AF-A0A969JNB7-F1
#
_cell.length_a   1.000
_cell.length_b   1.000
_cell.length_c   1.000
_cell.angle_alpha   90.00
_cell.angle_beta   90.00
_cell.angle_gamma   90.00
#
_symmetry.space_group_name_H-M   'P 1'
#
loop_
_entity.id
_entity.type
_entity.pdbx_description
1 polymer ?
#
loop_
_entity_poly.entity_id
_entity_poly.type
_entity_poly.pdbx_seq_one_letter_code
_entity_poly.pdbx_strand_id
1 'polypeptide(L)'
;MAFAKFITFSKRMTRFLILSLLFLVSFEGFAQKPKLVIPVGHTNMATSVSINPSGNLIASSEGANMVKIWDIEIRKELYTLPGHQEAVTTMAFHPVANFLASGSNDKSIIVWDLKKAQKRTVLNGHSDAVLKVKYSKDGLSIISSSADGSIRVWDANTGTLNNEIKIGLPVHCFGLSEGEDYLVAGTRTGAIFLIDYRGGKVLHQLAPGTQAINDIHFSQDGRKIIAADNLGKLYVINSTSAELIRTISAFDLRARQLEFVDKLDHVIAIGRDSKKNIRFFDIGTGEELNKDVEIISSTHPNFSFGTILNGAVKGLKSSANRKL
;
A
#
# COMPACT_ATOMS: atom_id res chain seq x y z
N MET A 1 -12.66 19.61 -4.98
CA MET A 1 -11.20 19.34 -5.09
C MET A 1 -10.99 17.84 -5.08
N ALA A 2 -10.38 17.25 -6.12
CA ALA A 2 -10.13 15.81 -6.17
C ALA A 2 -8.81 15.50 -5.45
N PHE A 3 -8.90 14.81 -4.32
CA PHE A 3 -7.74 14.45 -3.50
C PHE A 3 -7.17 13.10 -3.93
N ALA A 4 -5.84 12.98 -4.00
CA ALA A 4 -5.15 11.70 -4.15
C ALA A 4 -5.42 10.84 -2.90
N LYS A 5 -6.00 9.66 -3.09
CA LYS A 5 -6.36 8.71 -2.02
C LYS A 5 -5.38 7.56 -1.90
N PHE A 6 -4.78 7.16 -3.02
CA PHE A 6 -3.83 6.05 -3.09
C PHE A 6 -2.79 6.32 -4.16
N ILE A 7 -1.57 5.86 -3.93
CA ILE A 7 -0.53 5.74 -4.95
C ILE A 7 -0.02 4.30 -4.99
N THR A 8 0.38 3.79 -6.14
CA THR A 8 1.11 2.51 -6.20
C THR A 8 2.07 2.54 -7.37
N PHE A 9 3.22 1.87 -7.24
CA PHE A 9 4.25 1.85 -8.28
C PHE A 9 4.38 0.46 -8.90
N SER A 10 4.80 0.41 -10.16
CA SER A 10 5.25 -0.82 -10.80
C SER A 10 6.59 -1.25 -10.18
N LYS A 11 6.91 -2.55 -10.23
CA LYS A 11 8.12 -3.10 -9.60
C LYS A 11 9.43 -2.44 -10.08
N ARG A 12 9.46 -1.93 -11.32
CA ARG A 12 10.62 -1.24 -11.90
C ARG A 12 10.61 0.28 -11.66
N MET A 13 9.65 0.80 -10.90
CA MET A 13 9.42 2.24 -10.69
C MET A 13 9.29 3.03 -11.99
N THR A 14 8.96 2.36 -13.11
CA THR A 14 8.78 3.00 -14.42
C THR A 14 7.39 3.57 -14.57
N ARG A 15 6.42 3.07 -13.80
CA ARG A 15 5.03 3.51 -13.81
C ARG A 15 4.51 3.65 -12.40
N PHE A 16 3.66 4.63 -12.17
CA PHE A 16 2.93 4.77 -10.91
C PHE A 16 1.51 5.26 -11.16
N LEU A 17 0.62 4.90 -10.25
CA LEU A 17 -0.79 5.22 -10.28
C LEU A 17 -1.13 6.20 -9.18
N ILE A 18 -1.97 7.17 -9.48
CA ILE A 18 -2.64 7.97 -8.45
C ILE A 18 -4.13 7.76 -8.62
N LEU A 19 -4.78 7.26 -7.57
CA LEU A 19 -6.23 7.21 -7.51
C LEU A 19 -6.73 8.47 -6.81
N SER A 20 -7.49 9.29 -7.52
CA SER A 20 -8.31 10.36 -6.94
C SER A 20 -9.78 9.97 -7.00
N LEU A 21 -10.65 10.71 -6.29
CA LEU A 21 -12.09 10.44 -6.17
C LEU A 21 -12.82 10.05 -7.47
N LEU A 22 -12.34 10.50 -8.63
CA LEU A 22 -13.01 10.34 -9.93
C LEU A 22 -12.09 9.78 -11.03
N PHE A 23 -10.79 9.63 -10.77
CA PHE A 23 -9.82 9.31 -11.82
C PHE A 23 -8.70 8.44 -11.29
N LEU A 24 -8.27 7.50 -12.13
CA LEU A 24 -7.02 6.78 -11.98
C LEU A 24 -6.05 7.30 -13.04
N VAL A 25 -4.92 7.83 -12.58
CA VAL A 25 -3.92 8.45 -13.45
C VAL A 25 -2.67 7.59 -13.44
N SER A 26 -2.26 7.11 -14.62
CA SER A 26 -0.97 6.41 -14.78
C SER A 26 0.06 7.35 -15.38
N PHE A 27 1.28 7.26 -14.85
CA PHE A 27 2.44 8.00 -15.32
C PHE A 27 3.48 7.03 -15.86
N GLU A 28 4.23 7.44 -16.90
CA GLU A 28 5.40 6.72 -17.41
C GLU A 28 6.65 7.56 -17.16
N GLY A 29 7.52 7.08 -16.28
CA GLY A 29 8.74 7.77 -15.88
C GLY A 29 8.52 9.04 -15.07
N PHE A 30 9.59 9.51 -14.45
CA PHE A 30 9.56 10.56 -13.45
C PHE A 30 9.49 12.00 -14.01
N ALA A 31 9.69 12.20 -15.32
CA ALA A 31 9.82 13.53 -15.94
C ALA A 31 8.75 13.86 -17.00
N GLN A 32 7.75 13.01 -17.22
CA GLN A 32 6.77 13.19 -18.31
C GLN A 32 5.40 13.66 -17.79
N LYS A 33 4.66 14.39 -18.64
CA LYS A 33 3.25 14.78 -18.41
C LYS A 33 2.39 13.52 -18.17
N PRO A 34 1.29 13.59 -17.38
CA PRO A 34 0.35 12.49 -17.21
C PRO A 34 -0.11 12.03 -18.60
N LYS A 35 0.26 10.80 -18.96
CA LYS A 35 -0.01 10.25 -20.30
C LYS A 35 -1.34 9.52 -20.35
N LEU A 36 -1.89 9.20 -19.18
CA LEU A 36 -3.12 8.44 -19.01
C LEU A 36 -3.93 8.97 -17.84
N VAL A 37 -5.02 9.68 -18.14
CA VAL A 37 -6.17 9.79 -17.23
C VAL A 37 -7.13 8.72 -17.71
N ILE A 38 -7.26 7.61 -16.99
CA ILE A 38 -8.38 6.71 -17.22
C ILE A 38 -9.55 7.39 -16.52
N PRO A 39 -10.58 7.89 -17.24
CA PRO A 39 -11.87 8.13 -16.63
C PRO A 39 -12.39 6.76 -16.25
N VAL A 40 -12.01 6.32 -15.06
CA VAL A 40 -12.66 5.19 -14.45
C VAL A 40 -14.07 5.71 -14.22
N GLY A 41 -15.03 5.20 -15.00
CA GLY A 41 -16.45 5.53 -14.90
C GLY A 41 -17.03 5.03 -13.59
N HIS A 42 -16.36 5.34 -12.49
CA HIS A 42 -16.72 4.99 -11.15
C HIS A 42 -17.84 5.93 -10.72
N THR A 43 -19.01 5.34 -10.55
CA THR A 43 -20.17 6.03 -9.96
C THR A 43 -20.06 6.09 -8.44
N ASN A 44 -19.17 5.28 -7.85
CA ASN A 44 -18.91 5.17 -6.41
C ASN A 44 -17.41 5.29 -6.04
N MET A 45 -17.11 5.58 -4.77
CA MET A 45 -15.73 5.71 -4.29
C MET A 45 -14.94 4.41 -4.46
N ALA A 46 -13.85 4.45 -5.22
CA ALA A 46 -12.90 3.34 -5.27
C ALA A 46 -12.22 3.10 -3.91
N THR A 47 -12.27 1.86 -3.44
CA THR A 47 -11.80 1.46 -2.10
C THR A 47 -10.38 0.90 -2.11
N SER A 48 -9.93 0.33 -3.23
CA SER A 48 -8.60 -0.25 -3.38
C SER A 48 -8.13 -0.20 -4.85
N VAL A 49 -6.81 -0.12 -5.04
CA VAL A 49 -6.14 -0.15 -6.35
C VAL A 49 -4.85 -0.95 -6.24
N SER A 50 -4.51 -1.69 -7.29
CA SER A 50 -3.23 -2.41 -7.40
C SER A 50 -2.73 -2.40 -8.85
N ILE A 51 -1.42 -2.50 -9.04
CA ILE A 51 -0.78 -2.63 -10.35
C ILE A 51 0.00 -3.94 -10.38
N ASN A 52 -0.01 -4.64 -11.51
CA ASN A 52 0.74 -5.87 -11.63
C ASN A 52 2.26 -5.59 -11.75
N PRO A 53 3.13 -6.59 -11.48
CA PRO A 53 4.58 -6.39 -11.46
C PRO A 53 5.18 -5.87 -12.77
N SER A 54 4.65 -6.29 -13.93
CA SER A 54 5.06 -5.78 -15.25
C SER A 54 4.55 -4.37 -15.53
N GLY A 55 3.58 -3.87 -14.77
CA GLY A 55 3.06 -2.51 -14.88
C GLY A 55 2.14 -2.30 -16.08
N ASN A 56 1.56 -3.35 -16.65
CA ASN A 56 0.63 -3.27 -17.79
C ASN A 56 -0.83 -3.48 -17.39
N LEU A 57 -1.11 -4.10 -16.23
CA LEU A 57 -2.47 -4.30 -15.73
C LEU A 57 -2.72 -3.54 -14.43
N ILE A 58 -3.95 -3.04 -14.29
CA ILE A 58 -4.44 -2.38 -13.08
C ILE A 58 -5.66 -3.13 -12.60
N ALA A 59 -5.76 -3.34 -11.29
CA ALA A 59 -6.98 -3.75 -10.63
C ALA A 59 -7.55 -2.56 -9.85
N SER A 60 -8.85 -2.31 -9.98
CA SER A 60 -9.57 -1.36 -9.13
C SER A 60 -10.83 -2.00 -8.58
N SER A 61 -11.23 -1.59 -7.37
CA SER A 61 -12.51 -1.97 -6.79
C SER A 61 -13.42 -0.75 -6.69
N GLU A 62 -14.61 -0.88 -7.26
CA GLU A 62 -15.70 0.09 -7.08
C GLU A 62 -16.56 -0.36 -5.89
N GLY A 63 -17.17 0.56 -5.15
CA GLY A 63 -18.01 0.28 -3.96
C GLY A 63 -19.22 -0.64 -4.18
N ALA A 64 -19.31 -1.33 -5.32
CA ALA A 64 -20.33 -2.29 -5.73
C ALA A 64 -19.83 -3.76 -5.68
N ASN A 65 -18.84 -4.08 -4.83
CA ASN A 65 -18.36 -5.45 -4.56
C ASN A 65 -17.71 -6.16 -5.76
N MET A 66 -17.32 -5.40 -6.79
CA MET A 66 -16.70 -5.91 -8.01
C MET A 66 -15.24 -5.49 -8.13
N VAL A 67 -14.45 -6.31 -8.81
CA VAL A 67 -13.08 -5.99 -9.22
C VAL A 67 -13.06 -5.74 -10.73
N LYS A 68 -12.50 -4.61 -11.15
CA LYS A 68 -12.29 -4.27 -12.57
C LYS A 68 -10.81 -4.37 -12.90
N ILE A 69 -10.51 -4.96 -14.06
CA ILE A 69 -9.15 -5.10 -14.58
C ILE A 69 -9.01 -4.24 -15.83
N TRP A 70 -7.94 -3.46 -15.89
CA TRP A 70 -7.66 -2.53 -16.97
C TRP A 70 -6.31 -2.83 -17.58
N ASP A 71 -6.24 -2.77 -18.90
CA ASP A 71 -4.97 -2.77 -19.62
C ASP A 71 -4.51 -1.32 -19.87
N ILE A 72 -3.29 -1.03 -19.44
CA ILE A 72 -2.68 0.30 -19.54
C ILE A 72 -2.31 0.64 -20.99
N GLU A 73 -1.86 -0.34 -21.76
CA GLU A 73 -1.33 -0.12 -23.11
C GLU A 73 -2.45 0.18 -24.09
N ILE A 74 -3.52 -0.63 -24.07
CA ILE A 74 -4.69 -0.42 -24.94
C ILE A 74 -5.76 0.48 -24.32
N ARG A 75 -5.61 0.87 -23.05
CA ARG A 75 -6.48 1.81 -22.32
C ARG A 75 -7.94 1.37 -22.24
N LYS A 76 -8.17 0.08 -21.97
CA LYS A 76 -9.51 -0.51 -21.91
C LYS A 76 -9.70 -1.34 -20.66
N GLU A 77 -10.94 -1.38 -20.19
CA GLU A 77 -11.38 -2.42 -19.26
C GLU A 77 -11.28 -3.78 -19.98
N LEU A 78 -10.54 -4.72 -19.40
CA LEU A 78 -10.47 -6.09 -19.88
C LEU A 78 -11.59 -6.94 -19.27
N TYR A 79 -11.77 -6.82 -17.95
CA TYR A 79 -12.67 -7.69 -17.18
C TYR A 79 -13.38 -6.91 -16.08
N THR A 80 -14.65 -7.23 -15.88
CA THR A 80 -15.37 -6.99 -14.62
C THR A 80 -15.57 -8.35 -13.96
N LEU A 81 -15.03 -8.51 -12.75
CA LEU A 81 -15.01 -9.75 -11.98
C LEU A 81 -16.02 -9.65 -10.83
N PRO A 82 -17.25 -10.19 -11.00
CA PRO A 82 -18.26 -10.20 -9.96
C PRO A 82 -17.99 -11.33 -8.98
N GLY A 83 -18.19 -11.09 -7.68
CA GLY A 83 -18.11 -12.21 -6.76
C GLY A 83 -18.14 -11.94 -5.27
N HIS A 84 -17.60 -10.82 -4.82
CA HIS A 84 -17.71 -10.44 -3.42
C HIS A 84 -19.14 -9.98 -3.12
N GLN A 85 -19.58 -10.19 -1.87
CA GLN A 85 -20.90 -9.79 -1.40
C GLN A 85 -20.89 -8.44 -0.69
N GLU A 86 -19.69 -7.95 -0.35
CA GLU A 86 -19.47 -6.63 0.21
C GLU A 86 -18.22 -5.98 -0.39
N ALA A 87 -17.93 -4.75 0.06
CA ALA A 87 -16.87 -3.91 -0.49
C ALA A 87 -15.51 -4.61 -0.45
N VAL A 88 -14.85 -4.67 -1.61
CA VAL A 88 -13.46 -5.11 -1.71
C VAL A 88 -12.57 -4.05 -1.08
N THR A 89 -11.80 -4.43 -0.07
CA THR A 89 -10.97 -3.52 0.73
C THR A 89 -9.51 -3.51 0.29
N THR A 90 -9.06 -4.58 -0.34
CA THR A 90 -7.64 -4.82 -0.63
C THR A 90 -7.47 -5.75 -1.82
N MET A 91 -6.44 -5.52 -2.62
CA MET A 91 -6.08 -6.36 -3.75
C MET A 91 -4.56 -6.50 -3.86
N ALA A 92 -4.09 -7.67 -4.29
CA ALA A 92 -2.69 -7.94 -4.58
C ALA A 92 -2.54 -8.82 -5.82
N PHE A 93 -1.73 -8.38 -6.77
CA PHE A 93 -1.32 -9.23 -7.88
C PHE A 93 -0.30 -10.27 -7.42
N HIS A 94 -0.40 -11.46 -7.99
CA HIS A 94 0.63 -12.48 -7.85
C HIS A 94 1.94 -11.99 -8.54
N PRO A 95 3.13 -12.31 -7.99
CA PRO A 95 4.41 -11.74 -8.46
C PRO A 95 4.83 -12.15 -9.87
N VAL A 96 4.35 -13.29 -10.37
CA VAL A 96 4.72 -13.84 -11.69
C VAL A 96 3.50 -14.24 -12.54
N ALA A 97 2.63 -15.12 -12.03
CA ALA A 97 1.41 -15.54 -12.69
C ALA A 97 0.34 -14.42 -12.78
N ASN A 98 -0.56 -14.56 -13.74
CA ASN A 98 -1.72 -13.68 -13.95
C ASN A 98 -2.86 -13.98 -12.96
N PHE A 99 -2.55 -13.94 -11.67
CA PHE A 99 -3.53 -14.06 -10.59
C PHE A 99 -3.66 -12.76 -9.81
N LEU A 100 -4.86 -12.54 -9.28
CA LEU A 100 -5.15 -11.46 -8.35
C LEU A 100 -5.82 -12.05 -7.12
N ALA A 101 -5.39 -11.66 -5.93
CA ALA A 101 -6.14 -11.89 -4.70
C ALA A 101 -6.89 -10.61 -4.33
N SER A 102 -8.17 -10.72 -3.97
CA SER A 102 -8.97 -9.63 -3.42
C SER A 102 -9.56 -10.02 -2.07
N GLY A 103 -9.41 -9.17 -1.06
CA GLY A 103 -10.05 -9.30 0.25
C GLY A 103 -11.22 -8.33 0.40
N SER A 104 -12.24 -8.71 1.17
CA SER A 104 -13.47 -7.94 1.31
C SER A 104 -14.00 -7.90 2.75
N ASN A 105 -14.90 -6.95 2.99
CA ASN A 105 -15.74 -6.91 4.19
C ASN A 105 -16.64 -8.15 4.34
N ASP A 106 -16.89 -8.90 3.25
CA ASP A 106 -17.61 -10.17 3.29
C ASP A 106 -16.81 -11.32 3.94
N LYS A 107 -15.64 -10.99 4.52
CA LYS A 107 -14.76 -11.89 5.30
C LYS A 107 -14.03 -12.93 4.44
N SER A 108 -14.22 -12.91 3.13
CA SER A 108 -13.59 -13.82 2.20
C SER A 108 -12.41 -13.17 1.47
N ILE A 109 -11.53 -14.03 0.95
CA ILE A 109 -10.55 -13.66 -0.06
C ILE A 109 -10.88 -14.44 -1.33
N ILE A 110 -10.94 -13.77 -2.47
CA ILE A 110 -11.11 -14.45 -3.76
C ILE A 110 -9.80 -14.37 -4.54
N VAL A 111 -9.34 -15.52 -5.04
CA VAL A 111 -8.25 -15.60 -6.01
C VAL A 111 -8.85 -15.71 -7.41
N TRP A 112 -8.45 -14.80 -8.28
CA TRP A 112 -8.92 -14.69 -9.66
C TRP A 112 -7.86 -15.22 -10.63
N ASP A 113 -8.29 -16.02 -11.60
CA ASP A 113 -7.51 -16.34 -12.79
C ASP A 113 -7.81 -15.31 -13.88
N LEU A 114 -6.85 -14.42 -14.15
CA LEU A 114 -7.04 -13.35 -15.13
C LEU A 114 -6.89 -13.82 -16.57
N LYS A 115 -6.29 -14.99 -16.83
CA LYS A 115 -6.27 -15.58 -18.18
C LYS A 115 -7.65 -16.13 -18.55
N LYS A 116 -8.36 -16.66 -17.56
CA LYS A 116 -9.71 -17.23 -17.72
C LYS A 116 -10.83 -16.26 -17.32
N ALA A 117 -10.49 -15.09 -16.79
CA ALA A 117 -11.42 -14.08 -16.27
C ALA A 117 -12.45 -14.64 -15.26
N GLN A 118 -12.02 -15.54 -14.37
CA GLN A 118 -12.92 -16.25 -13.46
C GLN A 118 -12.35 -16.43 -12.05
N LYS A 119 -13.21 -16.78 -11.09
CA LYS A 119 -12.80 -17.22 -9.76
C LYS A 119 -12.01 -18.52 -9.87
N ARG A 120 -10.81 -18.56 -9.29
CA ARG A 120 -9.99 -19.76 -9.13
C ARG A 120 -10.29 -20.45 -7.82
N THR A 121 -10.28 -19.71 -6.71
CA THR A 121 -10.58 -20.24 -5.37
C THR A 121 -11.13 -19.14 -4.46
N VAL A 122 -11.83 -19.54 -3.41
CA VAL A 122 -12.33 -18.65 -2.36
C VAL A 122 -11.75 -19.14 -1.03
N LEU A 123 -11.00 -18.27 -0.36
CA LEU A 123 -10.40 -18.55 0.93
C LEU A 123 -11.35 -18.05 2.01
N ASN A 124 -11.98 -18.99 2.70
CA ASN A 124 -12.87 -18.74 3.80
C ASN A 124 -12.18 -19.07 5.13
N GLY A 125 -12.42 -18.25 6.14
CA GLY A 125 -12.05 -18.60 7.51
C GLY A 125 -11.84 -17.42 8.44
N HIS A 126 -11.59 -16.21 7.91
CA HIS A 126 -11.69 -15.01 8.74
C HIS A 126 -13.13 -14.84 9.26
N SER A 127 -13.28 -14.41 10.51
CA SER A 127 -14.61 -14.21 11.13
C SER A 127 -15.12 -12.78 11.00
N ASP A 128 -14.28 -11.89 10.47
CA ASP A 128 -14.58 -10.47 10.22
C ASP A 128 -13.82 -9.97 8.98
N ALA A 129 -14.09 -8.72 8.58
CA ALA A 129 -13.61 -8.09 7.35
C ALA A 129 -12.11 -8.29 7.12
N VAL A 130 -11.74 -8.74 5.92
CA VAL A 130 -10.35 -8.77 5.47
C VAL A 130 -9.93 -7.34 5.17
N LEU A 131 -8.82 -6.88 5.74
CA LEU A 131 -8.38 -5.48 5.65
C LEU A 131 -7.15 -5.30 4.76
N LYS A 132 -6.28 -6.30 4.66
CA LYS A 132 -5.11 -6.29 3.78
C LYS A 132 -4.82 -7.69 3.26
N VAL A 133 -4.41 -7.81 2.00
CA VAL A 133 -3.86 -9.03 1.40
C VAL A 133 -2.54 -8.73 0.69
N LYS A 134 -1.59 -9.67 0.73
CA LYS A 134 -0.35 -9.65 -0.06
C LYS A 134 0.01 -11.08 -0.49
N TYR A 135 0.61 -11.20 -1.66
CA TYR A 135 1.34 -12.42 -2.02
C TYR A 135 2.75 -12.37 -1.43
N SER A 136 3.30 -13.53 -1.07
CA SER A 136 4.74 -13.69 -0.91
C SER A 136 5.47 -13.46 -2.23
N LYS A 137 6.76 -13.11 -2.20
CA LYS A 137 7.61 -12.85 -3.38
C LYS A 137 7.72 -14.07 -4.29
N ASP A 138 7.73 -15.27 -3.72
CA ASP A 138 7.71 -16.53 -4.47
C ASP A 138 6.32 -16.86 -5.06
N GLY A 139 5.27 -16.17 -4.61
CA GLY A 139 3.89 -16.38 -5.04
C GLY A 139 3.22 -17.63 -4.47
N LEU A 140 3.89 -18.35 -3.57
CA LEU A 140 3.40 -19.62 -3.00
C LEU A 140 2.45 -19.40 -1.82
N SER A 141 2.48 -18.22 -1.20
CA SER A 141 1.62 -17.88 -0.07
C SER A 141 0.80 -16.62 -0.33
N ILE A 142 -0.41 -16.59 0.22
CA ILE A 142 -1.20 -15.39 0.41
C ILE A 142 -1.21 -15.09 1.91
N ILE A 143 -0.91 -13.86 2.28
CA ILE A 143 -0.98 -13.38 3.65
C ILE A 143 -2.15 -12.40 3.75
N SER A 144 -2.98 -12.55 4.77
CA SER A 144 -4.12 -11.66 5.02
C SER A 144 -4.19 -11.19 6.46
N SER A 145 -4.63 -9.95 6.66
CA SER A 145 -4.97 -9.42 7.98
C SER A 145 -6.46 -9.06 8.03
N SER A 146 -7.05 -9.19 9.22
CA SER A 146 -8.49 -8.97 9.40
C SER A 146 -8.83 -8.15 10.65
N ALA A 147 -10.04 -7.59 10.62
CA ALA A 147 -10.69 -7.00 11.78
C ALA A 147 -10.93 -8.01 12.92
N ASP A 148 -10.90 -9.32 12.64
CA ASP A 148 -11.02 -10.38 13.65
C ASP A 148 -9.80 -10.51 14.57
N GLY A 149 -8.76 -9.73 14.29
CA GLY A 149 -7.53 -9.69 15.06
C GLY A 149 -6.58 -10.85 14.78
N SER A 150 -6.74 -11.52 13.64
CA SER A 150 -5.81 -12.53 13.14
C SER A 150 -5.05 -12.07 11.89
N ILE A 151 -3.87 -12.66 11.71
CA ILE A 151 -3.16 -12.73 10.45
C ILE A 151 -3.15 -14.18 10.01
N ARG A 152 -3.46 -14.44 8.75
CA ARG A 152 -3.51 -15.79 8.19
C ARG A 152 -2.58 -15.94 7.00
N VAL A 153 -1.97 -17.10 6.91
CA VAL A 153 -1.10 -17.50 5.81
C VAL A 153 -1.76 -18.67 5.10
N TRP A 154 -2.05 -18.48 3.82
CA TRP A 154 -2.74 -19.45 2.97
C TRP A 154 -1.78 -19.97 1.91
N ASP A 155 -1.87 -21.24 1.59
CA ASP A 155 -1.24 -21.78 0.39
C ASP A 155 -1.94 -21.21 -0.85
N ALA A 156 -1.19 -20.53 -1.71
CA ALA A 156 -1.73 -19.83 -2.87
C ALA A 156 -2.25 -20.77 -3.98
N ASN A 157 -1.84 -22.05 -3.97
CA ASN A 157 -2.19 -23.00 -5.00
C ASN A 157 -3.45 -23.79 -4.67
N THR A 158 -3.54 -24.25 -3.42
CA THR A 158 -4.61 -25.09 -2.88
C THR A 158 -5.69 -24.27 -2.18
N GLY A 159 -5.35 -23.07 -1.69
CA GLY A 159 -6.24 -22.24 -0.88
C GLY A 159 -6.41 -22.73 0.57
N THR A 160 -5.57 -23.65 1.02
CA THR A 160 -5.62 -24.17 2.39
C THR A 160 -4.96 -23.18 3.37
N LEU A 161 -5.45 -23.15 4.61
CA LEU A 161 -4.86 -22.35 5.68
C LEU A 161 -3.63 -23.07 6.23
N ASN A 162 -2.45 -22.47 6.07
CA ASN A 162 -1.19 -23.01 6.56
C ASN A 162 -0.91 -22.57 8.01
N ASN A 163 -1.20 -21.31 8.33
CA ASN A 163 -0.92 -20.75 9.64
C ASN A 163 -1.91 -19.65 10.04
N GLU A 164 -2.20 -19.54 11.33
CA GLU A 164 -3.00 -18.47 11.92
C GLU A 164 -2.26 -17.87 13.12
N ILE A 165 -2.06 -16.56 13.08
CA ILE A 165 -1.40 -15.78 14.12
C ILE A 165 -2.45 -14.88 14.77
N LYS A 166 -2.74 -15.14 16.05
CA LYS A 166 -3.72 -14.38 16.82
C LYS A 166 -3.06 -13.19 17.50
N ILE A 167 -3.40 -11.98 17.04
CA ILE A 167 -2.98 -10.71 17.63
C ILE A 167 -3.97 -10.25 18.70
N GLY A 168 -5.26 -10.57 18.54
CA GLY A 168 -6.32 -10.19 19.48
C GLY A 168 -6.76 -8.72 19.37
N LEU A 169 -6.21 -7.98 18.41
CA LEU A 169 -6.57 -6.61 18.09
C LEU A 169 -6.79 -6.48 16.57
N PRO A 170 -7.79 -5.72 16.09
CA PRO A 170 -8.06 -5.55 14.66
C PRO A 170 -6.81 -5.12 13.88
N VAL A 171 -6.33 -5.96 12.96
CA VAL A 171 -5.09 -5.75 12.21
C VAL A 171 -5.40 -5.06 10.88
N HIS A 172 -5.14 -3.76 10.82
CA HIS A 172 -5.53 -2.93 9.68
C HIS A 172 -4.59 -3.06 8.48
N CYS A 173 -3.28 -3.11 8.73
CA CYS A 173 -2.26 -3.16 7.68
C CYS A 173 -1.07 -4.02 8.11
N PHE A 174 -0.30 -4.48 7.13
CA PHE A 174 0.96 -5.16 7.40
C PHE A 174 1.99 -4.98 6.28
N GLY A 175 3.27 -5.11 6.66
CA GLY A 175 4.45 -5.08 5.80
C GLY A 175 5.25 -6.36 5.93
N LEU A 176 5.83 -6.84 4.84
CA LEU A 176 6.76 -7.98 4.84
C LEU A 176 8.19 -7.44 4.76
N SER A 177 9.10 -8.10 5.46
CA SER A 177 10.54 -7.84 5.36
C SER A 177 11.08 -8.29 4.00
N GLU A 178 12.26 -7.81 3.62
CA GLU A 178 12.85 -8.13 2.31
C GLU A 178 13.11 -9.64 2.12
N GLY A 179 13.50 -10.36 3.19
CA GLY A 179 13.66 -11.81 3.18
C GLY A 179 12.35 -12.60 3.32
N GLU A 180 11.25 -11.94 3.67
CA GLU A 180 9.97 -12.59 3.99
C GLU A 180 10.07 -13.64 5.11
N ASP A 181 10.95 -13.39 6.08
CA ASP A 181 11.04 -14.14 7.34
C ASP A 181 10.17 -13.47 8.41
N TYR A 182 10.10 -12.13 8.36
CA TYR A 182 9.35 -11.31 9.31
C TYR A 182 8.25 -10.49 8.65
N LEU A 183 7.21 -10.24 9.42
CA LEU A 183 6.08 -9.36 9.11
C LEU A 183 5.94 -8.31 10.22
N VAL A 184 5.55 -7.10 9.85
CA VAL A 184 5.10 -6.05 10.78
C VAL A 184 3.63 -5.76 10.59
N ALA A 185 2.87 -5.71 11.67
CA ALA A 185 1.43 -5.50 11.65
C ALA A 185 1.07 -4.22 12.40
N GLY A 186 0.22 -3.38 11.80
CA GLY A 186 -0.35 -2.19 12.41
C GLY A 186 -1.83 -2.40 12.74
N THR A 187 -2.25 -2.02 13.94
CA THR A 187 -3.63 -2.22 14.42
C THR A 187 -4.43 -0.93 14.46
N ARG A 188 -5.76 -1.07 14.59
CA ARG A 188 -6.66 0.08 14.78
C ARG A 188 -6.49 0.81 16.11
N THR A 189 -5.78 0.23 17.08
CA THR A 189 -5.52 0.84 18.39
C THR A 189 -4.17 1.57 18.46
N GLY A 190 -3.37 1.53 17.38
CA GLY A 190 -2.02 2.11 17.35
C GLY A 190 -0.91 1.17 17.76
N ALA A 191 -1.24 -0.06 18.18
CA ALA A 191 -0.23 -1.08 18.43
C ALA A 191 0.40 -1.58 17.12
N ILE A 192 1.71 -1.83 17.18
CA ILE A 192 2.54 -2.40 16.13
C ILE A 192 3.15 -3.70 16.64
N PHE A 193 3.10 -4.75 15.83
CA PHE A 193 3.64 -6.06 16.16
C PHE A 193 4.70 -6.45 15.14
N LEU A 194 5.86 -6.92 15.61
CA LEU A 194 6.87 -7.59 14.79
C LEU A 194 6.73 -9.10 15.00
N ILE A 195 6.62 -9.84 13.90
CA ILE A 195 6.13 -11.21 13.90
C ILE A 195 7.05 -12.04 13.01
N ASP A 196 7.54 -13.16 13.54
CA ASP A 196 8.01 -14.29 12.73
C ASP A 196 6.77 -15.03 12.25
N TYR A 197 6.36 -14.76 11.01
CA TYR A 197 5.10 -15.31 10.50
C TYR A 197 5.26 -16.72 9.92
N ARG A 198 6.50 -17.17 9.69
CA ARG A 198 6.80 -18.56 9.33
C ARG A 198 6.72 -19.46 10.55
N GLY A 199 7.30 -19.02 11.67
CA GLY A 199 7.21 -19.68 12.97
C GLY A 199 5.89 -19.42 13.71
N GLY A 200 5.10 -18.42 13.28
CA GLY A 200 3.81 -18.06 13.88
C GLY A 200 3.91 -17.32 15.22
N LYS A 201 5.04 -16.68 15.51
CA LYS A 201 5.34 -16.08 16.81
C LYS A 201 5.42 -14.55 16.74
N VAL A 202 4.73 -13.89 17.67
CA VAL A 202 4.95 -12.46 17.95
C VAL A 202 6.29 -12.30 18.66
N LEU A 203 7.20 -11.53 18.07
CA LEU A 203 8.53 -11.26 18.60
C LEU A 203 8.51 -10.02 19.51
N HIS A 204 7.90 -8.95 19.03
CA HIS A 204 7.81 -7.69 19.76
C HIS A 204 6.46 -7.01 19.56
N GLN A 205 6.06 -6.23 20.55
CA GLN A 205 4.90 -5.34 20.50
C GLN A 205 5.33 -3.94 20.93
N LEU A 206 4.89 -2.95 20.16
CA LEU A 206 5.06 -1.54 20.48
C LEU A 206 3.71 -0.84 20.42
N ALA A 207 3.55 0.23 21.19
CA ALA A 207 2.39 1.12 21.09
C ALA A 207 2.88 2.57 21.05
N PRO A 208 3.44 3.03 19.91
CA PRO A 208 3.99 4.38 19.79
C PRO A 208 2.92 5.49 19.82
N GLY A 209 1.65 5.10 19.76
CA GLY A 209 0.49 5.98 19.92
C GLY A 209 -0.79 5.18 20.11
N THR A 210 -1.90 5.90 20.25
CA THR A 210 -3.25 5.33 20.47
C THR A 210 -4.12 5.37 19.22
N GLN A 211 -3.56 5.80 18.10
CA GLN A 211 -4.29 6.06 16.86
C GLN A 211 -4.05 4.93 15.87
N ALA A 212 -5.10 4.59 15.10
CA ALA A 212 -4.99 3.52 14.11
C ALA A 212 -3.80 3.72 13.17
N ILE A 213 -3.01 2.66 13.02
CA ILE A 213 -1.94 2.60 12.03
C ILE A 213 -2.57 2.33 10.67
N ASN A 214 -2.36 3.23 9.72
CA ASN A 214 -2.94 3.20 8.38
C ASN A 214 -2.11 2.42 7.39
N ASP A 215 -0.78 2.55 7.48
CA ASP A 215 0.15 1.84 6.63
C ASP A 215 1.47 1.63 7.36
N ILE A 216 2.16 0.55 7.02
CA ILE A 216 3.37 0.13 7.70
C ILE A 216 4.27 -0.67 6.75
N HIS A 217 5.56 -0.37 6.75
CA HIS A 217 6.55 -1.01 5.87
C HIS A 217 7.90 -1.16 6.57
N PHE A 218 8.66 -2.17 6.14
CA PHE A 218 10.09 -2.21 6.41
C PHE A 218 10.83 -1.28 5.44
N SER A 219 11.95 -0.71 5.90
CA SER A 219 12.94 -0.14 5.00
C SER A 219 13.50 -1.21 4.07
N GLN A 220 14.00 -0.79 2.91
CA GLN A 220 14.47 -1.72 1.88
C GLN A 220 15.71 -2.53 2.32
N ASP A 221 16.48 -2.02 3.27
CA ASP A 221 17.58 -2.74 3.93
C ASP A 221 17.13 -3.63 5.12
N GLY A 222 15.83 -3.58 5.47
CA GLY A 222 15.21 -4.33 6.55
C GLY A 222 15.52 -3.84 7.96
N ARG A 223 16.31 -2.76 8.14
CA ARG A 223 16.80 -2.30 9.45
C ARG A 223 15.82 -1.40 10.21
N LYS A 224 14.85 -0.83 9.51
CA LYS A 224 13.85 0.09 10.07
C LYS A 224 12.45 -0.33 9.68
N ILE A 225 11.50 0.12 10.48
CA ILE A 225 10.07 0.06 10.21
C ILE A 225 9.56 1.49 10.21
N ILE A 226 8.73 1.83 9.23
CA ILE A 226 7.98 3.08 9.24
C ILE A 226 6.48 2.80 9.27
N ALA A 227 5.78 3.48 10.17
CA ALA A 227 4.33 3.38 10.33
C ALA A 227 3.68 4.76 10.30
N ALA A 228 2.49 4.86 9.71
CA ALA A 228 1.71 6.09 9.59
C ALA A 228 0.38 5.98 10.37
N ASP A 229 -0.02 7.02 11.09
CA ASP A 229 -1.24 7.00 11.89
C ASP A 229 -2.37 7.95 11.40
N ASN A 230 -3.51 7.87 12.09
CA ASN A 230 -4.69 8.71 11.84
C ASN A 230 -4.58 10.18 12.23
N LEU A 231 -3.52 10.59 12.95
CA LEU A 231 -3.23 11.96 13.32
C LEU A 231 -2.05 12.56 12.53
N GLY A 232 -1.63 11.89 11.46
CA GLY A 232 -0.60 12.42 10.57
C GLY A 232 0.82 12.23 11.10
N LYS A 233 1.01 11.40 12.13
CA LYS A 233 2.34 11.05 12.65
C LYS A 233 2.93 9.88 11.88
N LEU A 234 4.24 9.94 11.69
CA LEU A 234 5.05 8.83 11.21
C LEU A 234 5.96 8.37 12.34
N TYR A 235 6.03 7.06 12.54
CA TYR A 235 6.89 6.42 13.53
C TYR A 235 8.00 5.68 12.81
N VAL A 236 9.25 6.00 13.14
CA VAL A 236 10.45 5.30 12.66
C VAL A 236 10.96 4.43 13.80
N ILE A 237 11.03 3.14 13.56
CA ILE A 237 11.29 2.12 14.59
C ILE A 237 12.47 1.25 14.12
N ASN A 238 13.35 0.86 15.04
CA ASN A 238 14.40 -0.11 14.77
C ASN A 238 13.79 -1.51 14.64
N SER A 239 14.01 -2.20 13.52
CA SER A 239 13.40 -3.50 13.28
C SER A 239 13.95 -4.63 14.15
N THR A 240 15.15 -4.47 14.71
CA THR A 240 15.83 -5.49 15.53
C THR A 240 15.58 -5.26 17.02
N SER A 241 15.78 -4.05 17.52
CA SER A 241 15.57 -3.75 18.95
C SER A 241 14.11 -3.48 19.30
N ALA A 242 13.24 -3.24 18.29
CA ALA A 242 11.86 -2.82 18.49
C ALA A 242 11.76 -1.52 19.32
N GLU A 243 12.72 -0.61 19.15
CA GLU A 243 12.72 0.70 19.79
C GLU A 243 12.27 1.80 18.83
N LEU A 244 11.50 2.75 19.34
CA LEU A 244 11.12 3.95 18.61
C LEU A 244 12.35 4.85 18.42
N ILE A 245 12.79 5.03 17.18
CA ILE A 245 13.89 5.92 16.83
C ILE A 245 13.38 7.37 16.81
N ARG A 246 12.23 7.61 16.18
CA ARG A 246 11.69 8.97 15.99
C ARG A 246 10.19 8.96 15.73
N THR A 247 9.54 10.05 16.12
CA THR A 247 8.21 10.45 15.63
C THR A 247 8.32 11.71 14.77
N ILE A 248 7.66 11.72 13.61
CA ILE A 248 7.60 12.85 12.68
C ILE A 248 6.13 13.29 12.55
N SER A 249 5.83 14.55 12.86
CA SER A 249 4.50 15.12 12.60
C SER A 249 4.41 15.54 11.12
N ALA A 250 3.91 14.63 10.28
CA ALA A 250 3.92 14.80 8.82
C ALA A 250 2.68 15.52 8.29
N PHE A 251 1.50 15.35 8.91
CA PHE A 251 0.26 15.98 8.45
C PHE A 251 -0.57 16.48 9.64
N ASP A 252 -1.39 17.52 9.40
CA ASP A 252 -2.28 18.06 10.44
C ASP A 252 -3.52 17.19 10.68
N LEU A 253 -3.86 16.31 9.74
CA LEU A 253 -4.98 15.36 9.86
C LEU A 253 -4.48 13.91 9.83
N ARG A 254 -4.38 13.26 8.66
CA ARG A 254 -4.15 11.80 8.58
C ARG A 254 -3.01 11.46 7.65
N ALA A 255 -2.10 10.60 8.07
CA ALA A 255 -1.14 9.94 7.17
C ALA A 255 -1.78 8.63 6.69
N ARG A 256 -2.04 8.50 5.39
CA ARG A 256 -2.87 7.42 4.82
C ARG A 256 -2.05 6.29 4.23
N GLN A 257 -0.93 6.62 3.58
CA GLN A 257 -0.12 5.65 2.86
C GLN A 257 1.35 6.06 2.88
N LEU A 258 2.23 5.06 2.87
CA LEU A 258 3.67 5.22 2.83
C LEU A 258 4.25 4.38 1.68
N GLU A 259 5.31 4.89 1.06
CA GLU A 259 6.05 4.15 0.05
C GLU A 259 7.52 4.56 0.03
N PHE A 260 8.42 3.58 0.05
CA PHE A 260 9.85 3.83 -0.07
C PHE A 260 10.20 4.18 -1.51
N VAL A 261 11.03 5.21 -1.68
CA VAL A 261 11.50 5.68 -2.99
C VAL A 261 12.78 4.96 -3.40
N ASP A 262 13.63 4.64 -2.42
CA ASP A 262 14.95 4.06 -2.64
C ASP A 262 15.46 3.31 -1.39
N LYS A 263 16.71 2.85 -1.48
CA LYS A 263 17.45 2.17 -0.40
C LYS A 263 18.00 3.12 0.66
N LEU A 264 17.83 4.44 0.51
CA LEU A 264 18.49 5.48 1.31
C LEU A 264 17.52 6.12 2.33
N ASP A 265 16.57 5.34 2.86
CA ASP A 265 15.61 5.80 3.87
C ASP A 265 14.73 6.98 3.39
N HIS A 266 14.47 7.08 2.08
CA HIS A 266 13.55 8.09 1.57
C HIS A 266 12.14 7.52 1.39
N VAL A 267 11.15 8.22 1.95
CA VAL A 267 9.75 7.80 1.93
C VAL A 267 8.85 8.90 1.38
N ILE A 268 7.95 8.50 0.49
CA ILE A 268 6.78 9.29 0.12
C ILE A 268 5.68 8.97 1.14
N ALA A 269 5.19 10.00 1.81
CA ALA A 269 4.01 9.93 2.64
C ALA A 269 2.85 10.65 1.95
N ILE A 270 1.69 10.02 1.96
CA ILE A 270 0.45 10.58 1.43
C ILE A 270 -0.50 10.73 2.60
N GLY A 271 -1.08 11.90 2.72
CA GLY A 271 -1.96 12.23 3.82
C GLY A 271 -3.08 13.18 3.42
N ARG A 272 -3.94 13.44 4.39
CA ARG A 272 -4.91 14.53 4.34
C ARG A 272 -4.33 15.68 5.16
N ASP A 273 -4.31 16.84 4.56
CA ASP A 273 -3.77 18.06 5.16
C ASP A 273 -4.57 19.26 4.66
N SER A 274 -4.56 20.35 5.43
CA SER A 274 -5.04 21.64 5.01
C SER A 274 -4.15 22.25 3.90
N LYS A 275 -2.86 21.88 3.86
CA LYS A 275 -1.85 22.47 2.96
C LYS A 275 -1.41 21.55 1.82
N LYS A 276 -0.88 20.34 2.12
CA LYS A 276 -0.32 19.43 1.10
C LYS A 276 -0.61 17.96 1.39
N ASN A 277 -1.01 17.21 0.36
CA ASN A 277 -1.39 15.80 0.52
C ASN A 277 -0.27 14.79 0.23
N ILE A 278 0.88 15.25 -0.29
CA ILE A 278 2.03 14.41 -0.61
C ILE A 278 3.29 15.09 -0.07
N ARG A 279 4.08 14.36 0.71
CA ARG A 279 5.34 14.82 1.31
C ARG A 279 6.42 13.76 1.18
N PHE A 280 7.67 14.20 1.08
CA PHE A 280 8.85 13.36 0.93
C PHE A 280 9.71 13.54 2.16
N PHE A 281 10.14 12.45 2.79
CA PHE A 281 10.93 12.49 4.00
C PHE A 281 12.22 11.67 3.84
N ASP A 282 13.33 12.18 4.36
CA ASP A 282 14.44 11.34 4.82
C ASP A 282 14.08 10.86 6.24
N ILE A 283 13.82 9.57 6.42
CA ILE A 283 13.35 9.04 7.69
C ILE A 283 14.48 8.84 8.70
N GLY A 284 15.74 8.90 8.25
CA GLY A 284 16.91 8.92 9.12
C GLY A 284 17.05 10.28 9.84
N THR A 285 16.92 11.38 9.11
CA THR A 285 17.01 12.74 9.68
C THR A 285 15.67 13.26 10.20
N GLY A 286 14.56 12.80 9.62
CA GLY A 286 13.22 13.33 9.83
C GLY A 286 12.91 14.59 9.00
N GLU A 287 13.79 14.97 8.07
CA GLU A 287 13.65 16.17 7.24
C GLU A 287 12.63 15.94 6.12
N GLU A 288 11.66 16.85 5.97
CA GLU A 288 10.81 16.91 4.77
C GLU A 288 11.62 17.53 3.61
N LEU A 289 11.81 16.76 2.55
CA LEU A 289 12.67 17.07 1.41
C LEU A 289 12.00 17.99 0.37
N ASN A 290 10.67 18.17 0.45
CA ASN A 290 9.88 18.95 -0.51
C ASN A 290 9.09 20.10 0.14
N LYS A 291 9.59 20.66 1.24
CA LYS A 291 8.94 21.79 1.96
C LYS A 291 8.61 22.97 1.05
N ASP A 292 9.48 23.27 0.09
CA ASP A 292 9.32 24.43 -0.80
C ASP A 292 8.52 24.12 -2.07
N VAL A 293 8.06 22.87 -2.24
CA VAL A 293 7.27 22.46 -3.41
C VAL A 293 5.82 22.26 -2.98
N GLU A 294 4.95 23.20 -3.34
CA GLU A 294 3.51 23.03 -3.21
C GLU A 294 3.02 21.99 -4.22
N ILE A 295 2.80 20.77 -3.74
CA ILE A 295 2.14 19.71 -4.49
C ILE A 295 0.63 19.93 -4.39
N ILE A 296 0.11 20.92 -5.12
CA ILE A 296 -1.33 21.12 -5.24
C ILE A 296 -1.84 20.02 -6.17
N SER A 297 -2.55 19.03 -5.62
CA SER A 297 -3.33 18.08 -6.43
C SER A 297 -4.51 18.83 -7.07
N SER A 298 -4.24 19.62 -8.10
CA SER A 298 -5.27 20.16 -8.97
C SER A 298 -5.30 19.33 -10.24
N THR A 299 -6.51 19.08 -10.71
CA THR A 299 -6.87 18.48 -12.00
C THR A 299 -6.42 19.32 -13.20
N HIS A 300 -5.34 20.10 -13.07
CA HIS A 300 -4.84 20.94 -14.13
C HIS A 300 -4.18 20.07 -15.22
N PRO A 301 -4.61 20.16 -16.48
CA PRO A 301 -4.04 19.38 -17.59
C PRO A 301 -2.55 19.68 -17.88
N ASN A 302 -1.98 20.70 -17.24
CA ASN A 302 -0.55 21.04 -17.30
C ASN A 302 0.25 20.59 -16.06
N PHE A 303 -0.36 19.85 -15.12
CA PHE A 303 0.32 19.33 -13.94
C PHE A 303 1.28 18.19 -14.33
N SER A 304 2.59 18.38 -14.13
CA SER A 304 3.60 17.36 -14.41
C SER A 304 4.24 16.86 -13.11
N PHE A 305 4.25 15.54 -12.92
CA PHE A 305 4.93 14.89 -11.79
C PHE A 305 6.46 15.12 -11.84
N GLY A 306 6.99 15.53 -13.00
CA GLY A 306 8.36 16.03 -13.16
C GLY A 306 8.72 17.18 -12.23
N THR A 307 7.78 18.05 -11.85
CA THR A 307 8.05 19.13 -10.89
C THR A 307 8.21 18.59 -9.46
N ILE A 308 7.43 17.57 -9.09
CA ILE A 308 7.50 16.89 -7.79
C ILE A 308 8.83 16.16 -7.65
N LEU A 309 9.24 15.42 -8.69
CA LEU A 309 10.52 14.73 -8.68
C LEU A 309 11.69 15.66 -8.87
N ASN A 310 11.59 16.78 -9.58
CA ASN A 310 12.68 17.76 -9.59
C ASN A 310 12.87 18.38 -8.20
N GLY A 311 11.78 18.61 -7.47
CA GLY A 311 11.81 18.98 -6.05
C GLY A 311 12.45 17.91 -5.18
N ALA A 312 11.95 16.66 -5.27
CA ALA A 312 12.47 15.53 -4.53
C ALA A 312 13.94 15.25 -4.89
N VAL A 313 14.33 15.24 -6.16
CA VAL A 313 15.70 15.05 -6.64
C VAL A 313 16.61 16.19 -6.18
N LYS A 314 16.14 17.45 -6.15
CA LYS A 314 16.90 18.55 -5.54
C LYS A 314 17.11 18.33 -4.04
N GLY A 315 16.07 17.92 -3.31
CA GLY A 315 16.14 17.59 -1.89
C GLY A 315 17.01 16.34 -1.59
N LEU A 316 16.96 15.33 -2.45
CA LEU A 316 17.78 14.12 -2.38
C LEU A 316 19.26 14.43 -2.64
N LYS A 317 19.55 15.26 -3.66
CA LYS A 317 20.93 15.72 -3.94
C LYS A 317 21.48 16.61 -2.83
N SER A 318 20.66 17.48 -2.23
CA SER A 318 21.11 18.30 -1.10
C SER A 318 21.34 17.48 0.17
N SER A 319 20.49 16.48 0.46
CA SER A 319 20.71 15.53 1.56
C SER A 319 21.97 14.68 1.36
N ALA A 320 22.17 14.15 0.15
CA ALA A 320 23.37 13.35 -0.18
C ALA A 320 24.67 14.15 -0.01
N ASN A 321 24.69 15.43 -0.41
CA ASN A 321 25.85 16.30 -0.24
C ASN A 321 26.14 16.69 1.22
N ARG A 322 25.19 16.53 2.14
CA ARG A 322 25.40 16.77 3.59
C ARG A 322 25.95 15.54 4.33
N LYS A 323 25.94 14.35 3.71
CA LYS A 323 26.44 13.09 4.29
C LYS A 323 27.88 12.75 3.87
N LEU A 324 28.53 13.60 3.06
CA LEU A 324 29.96 13.57 2.68
C LEU A 324 30.71 14.68 3.42
#